data_AF-A0A438GW08-F1
#
_entry.id   AF-A0A438GW08-F1
#
_cell.length_a   1.000
_cell.length_b   1.000
_cell.length_c   1.000
_cell.angle_alpha   90.00
_cell.angle_beta   90.00
_cell.angle_gamma   90.00
#
_symmetry.space_group_name_H-M   'P 1'
#
loop_
_entity.id
_entity.type
_entity.pdbx_description
1 polymer ?
#
loop_
_entity_poly.entity_id
_entity_poly.type
_entity_poly.pdbx_seq_one_letter_code
_entity_poly.pdbx_strand_id
1 'polypeptide(L)'
;MVETSRDWSEKLPFALWAYRTSFRTSTGATPYSLVYEWAQARFDQLNLLDERRLRAADHVQAYQRKMARAFKKRVKPRPLQKGDLVLRILRGAAWLTDLDGNQFSEPTNVDQLKKYYV
;
A
#
# COMPACT_ATOMS: atom_id res chain seq x y z
N MET A 1 8.15 -59.64 17.85
CA MET A 1 8.27 -58.71 16.71
C MET A 1 9.09 -57.53 17.20
N VAL A 2 10.30 -57.33 16.67
CA VAL A 2 11.21 -56.28 17.16
C VAL A 2 10.94 -55.01 16.34
N GLU A 3 10.44 -53.96 16.98
CA GLU A 3 10.26 -52.66 16.31
C GLU A 3 11.62 -52.05 16.04
N THR A 4 11.91 -51.77 14.77
CA THR A 4 13.17 -51.14 14.38
C THR A 4 13.01 -49.62 14.29
N SER A 5 14.09 -48.86 14.50
CA SER A 5 14.08 -47.40 14.42
C SER A 5 13.53 -46.85 13.08
N ARG A 6 13.53 -47.67 12.02
CA ARG A 6 13.06 -47.34 10.68
C ARG A 6 11.53 -47.36 10.56
N ASP A 7 10.86 -48.09 11.44
CA ASP A 7 9.40 -48.25 11.44
C ASP A 7 8.69 -47.05 12.08
N TRP A 8 9.42 -46.22 12.83
CA TRP A 8 8.88 -45.03 13.50
C TRP A 8 8.42 -43.96 12.52
N SER A 9 9.13 -43.77 11.40
CA SER A 9 8.71 -42.80 10.38
C SER A 9 7.38 -43.18 9.73
N GLU A 10 7.08 -44.49 9.63
CA GLU A 10 5.82 -44.98 9.08
C GLU A 10 4.67 -44.84 10.08
N LYS A 11 4.94 -44.96 11.38
CA LYS A 11 3.94 -44.86 12.46
C LYS A 11 3.64 -43.43 12.90
N LEU A 12 4.59 -42.51 12.69
CA LEU A 12 4.49 -41.13 13.14
C LEU A 12 3.26 -40.39 12.59
N PRO A 13 2.90 -40.48 11.29
CA PRO A 13 1.70 -39.82 10.78
C PRO A 13 0.41 -40.30 11.48
N PHE A 14 0.31 -41.60 11.78
CA PHE A 14 -0.84 -42.18 12.48
C PHE A 14 -0.91 -41.73 13.93
N ALA A 15 0.23 -41.73 14.65
CA ALA A 15 0.30 -41.24 16.01
C ALA A 15 -0.05 -39.74 16.11
N LEU A 16 0.45 -38.93 15.17
CA LEU A 16 0.12 -37.50 15.08
C LEU A 16 -1.35 -37.28 14.72
N TRP A 17 -1.90 -38.07 13.79
CA TRP A 17 -3.32 -38.00 13.43
C TRP A 17 -4.22 -38.33 14.62
N ALA A 18 -3.92 -39.41 15.33
CA ALA A 18 -4.62 -39.78 16.56
C ALA A 18 -4.50 -38.68 17.61
N TYR A 19 -3.30 -38.12 17.82
CA TYR A 19 -3.11 -37.01 18.75
C TYR A 19 -3.95 -35.78 18.38
N ARG A 20 -3.97 -35.40 17.09
CA ARG A 20 -4.64 -34.21 16.56
C ARG A 20 -6.16 -34.29 16.64
N THR A 21 -6.72 -35.48 16.44
CA THR A 21 -8.17 -35.71 16.31
C THR A 21 -8.80 -36.32 17.56
N SER A 22 -8.01 -36.83 18.51
CA SER A 22 -8.52 -37.31 19.79
C SER A 22 -8.94 -36.16 20.70
N PHE A 23 -10.08 -36.35 21.36
CA PHE A 23 -10.59 -35.38 22.33
C PHE A 23 -9.69 -35.30 23.56
N ARG A 24 -9.26 -34.09 23.95
CA ARG A 24 -8.47 -33.87 25.15
C ARG A 24 -9.36 -33.33 26.25
N THR A 25 -9.53 -34.10 27.33
CA THR A 25 -10.30 -33.70 28.52
C THR A 25 -9.75 -32.44 29.19
N SER A 26 -8.43 -32.18 29.10
CA SER A 26 -7.78 -30.96 29.60
C SER A 26 -8.19 -29.69 28.86
N THR A 27 -8.53 -29.81 27.58
CA THR A 27 -8.78 -28.67 26.68
C THR A 27 -10.25 -28.61 26.24
N GLY A 28 -11.01 -29.69 26.45
CA GLY A 28 -12.41 -29.80 26.02
C GLY A 28 -12.60 -29.83 24.50
N ALA A 29 -11.53 -30.02 23.74
CA ALA A 29 -11.53 -29.97 22.28
C ALA A 29 -10.43 -30.88 21.71
N THR A 30 -10.48 -31.10 20.40
CA THR A 30 -9.36 -31.73 19.68
C THR A 30 -8.24 -30.72 19.48
N PRO A 31 -6.96 -31.10 19.60
CA PRO A 31 -5.86 -30.19 19.31
C PRO A 31 -5.93 -29.56 17.91
N TYR A 32 -6.44 -30.30 16.92
CA TYR A 32 -6.64 -29.79 15.56
C TYR A 32 -7.68 -28.68 15.49
N SER A 33 -8.87 -28.89 16.08
CA SER A 33 -9.95 -27.90 16.04
C SER A 33 -9.54 -26.59 16.72
N LEU A 34 -8.82 -26.66 17.84
CA LEU A 34 -8.32 -25.47 18.53
C LEU A 34 -7.39 -24.61 17.64
N VAL A 35 -6.42 -25.24 16.98
CA VAL A 35 -5.48 -24.53 16.09
C VAL A 35 -6.21 -23.97 14.88
N TYR A 36 -7.13 -24.74 14.31
CA TYR A 36 -7.89 -24.34 13.14
C TYR A 36 -8.80 -23.15 13.43
N GLU A 37 -9.57 -23.20 14.52
CA GLU A 37 -10.45 -22.10 14.94
C GLU A 37 -9.66 -20.84 15.27
N TRP A 38 -8.50 -20.98 15.93
CA TRP A 38 -7.64 -19.83 16.22
C TRP A 38 -7.08 -19.20 14.94
N ALA A 39 -6.62 -20.02 13.98
CA ALA A 39 -6.13 -19.55 12.69
C ALA A 39 -7.24 -18.86 11.89
N GLN A 40 -8.45 -19.42 11.90
CA GLN A 40 -9.63 -18.84 11.25
C GLN A 40 -9.99 -17.49 11.86
N ALA A 41 -10.11 -17.41 13.19
CA ALA A 41 -10.41 -16.17 13.88
C ALA A 41 -9.34 -15.08 13.60
N ARG A 42 -8.06 -15.49 13.51
CA ARG A 42 -6.97 -14.58 13.16
C ARG A 42 -7.09 -14.08 11.73
N PHE A 43 -7.46 -14.94 10.79
CA PHE A 43 -7.68 -14.57 9.39
C PHE A 43 -8.85 -13.59 9.24
N ASP A 44 -9.98 -13.85 9.89
CA ASP A 44 -11.16 -12.98 9.85
C ASP A 44 -10.87 -11.59 10.42
N GLN A 45 -10.07 -11.51 11.49
CA GLN A 45 -9.59 -10.24 12.03
C GLN A 45 -8.77 -9.44 11.01
N LEU A 46 -7.88 -10.10 10.27
CA LEU A 46 -7.06 -9.45 9.24
C LEU A 46 -7.92 -8.95 8.09
N ASN A 47 -8.86 -9.77 7.60
CA ASN A 47 -9.80 -9.38 6.55
C ASN A 47 -10.58 -8.13 6.93
N LEU A 48 -11.09 -8.07 8.16
CA LEU A 48 -11.82 -6.89 8.65
C LEU A 48 -10.94 -5.62 8.63
N LEU A 49 -9.66 -5.74 8.99
CA LEU A 49 -8.72 -4.61 8.94
C LEU A 49 -8.44 -4.18 7.50
N ASP A 50 -8.24 -5.14 6.61
CA ASP A 50 -7.95 -4.85 5.21
C ASP A 50 -9.14 -4.22 4.50
N GLU A 51 -10.36 -4.67 4.79
CA GLU A 51 -11.58 -4.00 4.33
C GLU A 51 -11.68 -2.55 4.82
N ARG A 52 -11.36 -2.29 6.10
CA ARG A 52 -11.36 -0.93 6.65
C ARG A 52 -10.30 -0.06 5.99
N ARG A 53 -9.12 -0.62 5.72
CA ARG A 53 -8.03 0.06 5.01
C ARG A 53 -8.42 0.37 3.58
N LEU A 54 -9.08 -0.55 2.89
CA LEU A 54 -9.57 -0.36 1.52
C LEU A 54 -10.58 0.80 1.46
N ARG A 55 -11.57 0.83 2.36
CA ARG A 55 -12.54 1.93 2.44
C ARG A 55 -11.89 3.28 2.74
N ALA A 56 -10.88 3.31 3.61
CA ALA A 56 -10.13 4.53 3.90
C ALA A 56 -9.35 5.01 2.66
N ALA A 57 -8.72 4.09 1.92
CA ALA A 57 -8.03 4.41 0.67
C ALA A 57 -8.99 4.97 -0.38
N ASP A 58 -10.16 4.35 -0.56
CA ASP A 58 -11.20 4.83 -1.48
C ASP A 58 -11.67 6.24 -1.12
N HIS A 59 -11.83 6.53 0.18
CA HIS A 59 -12.20 7.87 0.65
C HIS A 59 -11.13 8.92 0.31
N VAL A 60 -9.85 8.61 0.56
CA VAL A 60 -8.73 9.48 0.21
C VAL A 60 -8.68 9.71 -1.30
N GLN A 61 -8.84 8.66 -2.10
CA GLN A 61 -8.88 8.76 -3.57
C GLN A 61 -10.05 9.63 -4.04
N ALA A 62 -11.23 9.47 -3.45
CA ALA A 62 -12.40 10.29 -3.77
C ALA A 62 -12.15 11.78 -3.44
N TYR A 63 -11.55 12.08 -2.29
CA TYR A 63 -11.18 13.44 -1.91
C TYR A 63 -10.17 14.05 -2.88
N GLN A 64 -9.09 13.31 -3.21
CA GLN A 64 -8.07 13.75 -4.16
C GLN A 64 -8.68 14.05 -5.55
N ARG A 65 -9.55 13.16 -6.05
CA ARG A 65 -10.28 13.37 -7.32
C ARG A 65 -11.15 14.64 -7.28
N LYS A 66 -11.83 14.90 -6.15
CA LYS A 66 -12.64 16.11 -5.98
C LYS A 66 -11.78 17.37 -6.01
N MET A 67 -10.64 17.36 -5.30
CA MET A 67 -9.68 18.48 -5.30
C MET A 67 -9.09 18.73 -6.69
N ALA A 68 -8.67 17.67 -7.40
CA ALA A 68 -8.15 17.78 -8.77
C ALA A 68 -9.18 18.38 -9.74
N ARG A 69 -10.45 17.97 -9.64
CA ARG A 69 -11.54 18.54 -10.45
C ARG A 69 -11.79 20.01 -10.13
N ALA A 70 -11.81 20.38 -8.85
CA ALA A 70 -12.00 21.75 -8.41
C ALA A 70 -10.86 22.66 -8.91
N PHE A 71 -9.61 22.18 -8.84
CA PHE A 71 -8.45 22.89 -9.39
C PHE A 71 -8.57 23.06 -10.90
N LYS A 72 -8.80 21.98 -11.64
CA LYS A 72 -8.94 22.02 -13.11
C LYS A 72 -10.07 22.96 -13.58
N LYS A 73 -11.18 23.05 -12.82
CA LYS A 73 -12.27 23.99 -13.11
C LYS A 73 -11.84 25.46 -12.97
N ARG A 74 -10.94 25.76 -12.03
CA ARG A 74 -10.44 27.12 -11.78
C ARG A 74 -9.31 27.52 -12.71
N VAL A 75 -8.49 26.55 -13.14
CA VAL A 75 -7.38 26.81 -14.07
C VAL A 75 -7.94 26.96 -15.49
N LYS A 76 -7.92 28.19 -16.00
CA LYS A 76 -8.17 28.46 -17.42
C LYS A 76 -6.90 28.13 -18.20
N PRO A 77 -6.93 27.23 -19.21
CA PRO A 77 -5.76 26.99 -20.05
C PRO A 77 -5.46 28.24 -20.85
N ARG A 78 -4.29 28.83 -20.63
CA ARG A 78 -3.75 29.93 -21.44
C ARG A 78 -2.92 29.31 -22.57
N PRO A 79 -3.20 29.60 -23.85
CA PRO A 79 -2.34 29.14 -24.94
C PRO A 79 -0.97 29.80 -24.77
N LEU A 80 0.06 28.97 -24.60
CA LEU A 80 1.45 29.41 -24.53
C LEU A 80 1.93 29.68 -25.95
N GLN A 81 2.55 30.83 -26.16
CA GLN A 81 3.14 31.21 -27.44
C GLN A 81 4.65 31.08 -27.38
N LYS A 82 5.29 30.93 -28.56
CA LYS A 82 6.75 30.90 -28.67
C LYS A 82 7.32 32.21 -28.11
N GLY A 83 8.10 32.13 -27.02
CA GLY A 83 8.56 33.27 -26.22
C GLY A 83 7.98 33.36 -24.79
N ASP A 84 6.98 32.56 -24.44
CA ASP A 84 6.50 32.44 -23.06
C ASP A 84 7.48 31.59 -22.22
N LEU A 85 8.03 32.18 -21.16
CA LEU A 85 8.91 31.48 -20.22
C LEU A 85 8.10 30.58 -19.27
N VAL A 86 8.51 29.33 -19.16
CA VAL A 86 7.88 28.34 -18.28
C VAL A 86 8.85 27.94 -17.16
N LEU A 87 8.34 27.91 -15.94
CA LEU A 87 9.11 27.43 -14.79
C LEU A 87 9.18 25.90 -14.82
N ARG A 88 10.40 25.36 -14.93
CA ARG A 88 10.66 23.92 -14.94
C ARG A 88 11.42 23.53 -13.67
N ILE A 89 10.83 22.63 -12.89
CA ILE A 89 11.45 22.11 -11.66
C ILE A 89 12.01 20.71 -11.96
N LEU A 90 13.33 20.55 -11.86
CA LEU A 90 14.03 19.28 -12.05
C LEU A 90 14.97 19.06 -10.85
N ARG A 91 14.82 17.90 -10.18
CA ARG A 91 15.67 17.50 -9.03
C ARG A 91 15.86 18.58 -7.94
N GLY A 92 14.81 19.35 -7.65
CA GLY A 92 14.84 20.37 -6.60
C GLY A 92 15.41 21.73 -7.02
N ALA A 93 15.80 21.90 -8.29
CA ALA A 93 16.16 23.20 -8.86
C ALA A 93 15.08 23.67 -9.83
N ALA A 94 14.69 24.95 -9.74
CA ALA A 94 13.74 25.58 -10.64
C ALA A 94 14.48 26.49 -11.63
N TRP A 95 14.22 26.30 -12.92
CA TRP A 95 14.83 27.07 -14.01
C TRP A 95 13.72 27.67 -14.87
N LEU A 96 13.92 28.89 -15.34
CA LEU A 96 13.09 29.45 -16.41
C LEU A 96 13.62 28.91 -17.75
N THR A 97 12.75 28.24 -18.50
CA THR A 97 13.06 27.72 -19.83
C THR A 97 12.04 28.25 -20.84
N ASP A 98 12.49 28.58 -22.04
CA ASP A 98 11.59 28.75 -23.18
C ASP A 98 10.92 27.40 -23.54
N LEU A 99 9.83 27.44 -24.31
CA LEU A 99 9.11 26.25 -24.79
C LEU A 99 10.00 25.29 -25.58
N ASP A 100 11.06 25.81 -26.21
CA ASP A 100 12.07 25.06 -26.98
C ASP A 100 13.16 24.42 -26.09
N GLY A 101 13.11 24.61 -24.76
CA GLY A 101 14.04 23.99 -23.82
C GLY A 101 15.34 24.76 -23.58
N ASN A 102 15.49 25.96 -24.16
CA ASN A 102 16.62 26.84 -23.91
C ASN A 102 16.55 27.44 -22.49
N GLN A 103 17.58 27.21 -21.69
CA GLN A 103 17.69 27.70 -20.30
C GLN A 103 18.11 29.16 -20.25
N PHE A 104 17.40 29.98 -19.47
CA PHE A 104 17.86 31.33 -19.13
C PHE A 104 18.93 31.25 -18.02
N SER A 105 20.03 31.99 -18.19
CA SER A 105 21.33 31.74 -17.57
C SER A 105 21.53 32.22 -16.13
N GLU A 106 20.48 32.35 -15.31
CA GLU A 106 20.65 32.57 -13.87
C GLU A 106 19.69 31.70 -13.04
N PRO A 107 20.16 30.99 -12.00
CA PRO A 107 19.30 30.23 -11.11
C PRO A 107 18.45 31.20 -10.27
N THR A 108 17.22 31.46 -10.73
CA THR A 108 16.30 32.35 -10.02
C THR A 108 15.78 31.70 -8.74
N ASN A 109 15.97 32.38 -7.61
CA ASN A 109 15.47 31.96 -6.30
C ASN A 109 13.92 31.92 -6.30
N VAL A 110 13.35 30.76 -5.99
CA VAL A 110 11.91 30.47 -6.03
C VAL A 110 11.07 31.40 -5.13
N ASP A 111 11.65 31.91 -4.04
CA ASP A 111 10.94 32.82 -3.14
C ASP A 111 10.77 34.23 -3.72
N GLN A 112 11.62 34.64 -4.67
CA GLN A 112 11.41 35.92 -5.38
C GLN A 112 10.24 35.85 -6.38
N LEU A 113 9.99 34.68 -6.96
CA LEU A 113 8.93 34.49 -7.97
C LEU A 113 7.52 34.52 -7.36
N LYS A 114 7.35 34.11 -6.10
CA LYS A 114 6.07 34.21 -5.39
C LYS A 114 5.57 35.66 -5.29
N LYS A 115 6.46 36.65 -5.35
CA LYS A 115 6.10 38.08 -5.22
C LYS A 115 5.32 38.63 -6.44
N TYR A 116 5.38 37.96 -7.59
CA TYR A 116 4.83 38.47 -8.86
C TYR A 116 3.56 37.76 -9.35
N TYR A 117 3.14 36.68 -8.69
CA TYR A 117 2.00 35.85 -9.13
C TYR A 117 0.90 35.66 -8.07
N VAL A 118 0.93 36.43 -6.96
CA VAL A 118 -0.17 36.48 -5.97
C VAL A 118 -1.24 37.46 -6.40
#